data_AF-A0A2N6GEC5-F1
#
_entry.id   AF-A0A2N6GEC5-F1
#
_cell.length_a   1.000
_cell.length_b   1.000
_cell.length_c   1.000
_cell.angle_alpha   90.00
_cell.angle_beta   90.00
_cell.angle_gamma   90.00
#
_symmetry.space_group_name_H-M   'P 1'
#
loop_
_entity.id
_entity.type
_entity.pdbx_description
1 polymer ?
#
loop_
_entity_poly.entity_id
_entity_poly.type
_entity_poly.pdbx_seq_one_letter_code
_entity_poly.pdbx_strand_id
1 'polypeptide(L)'
;MKPSEKTLAAALDLSRHMRAEGEDPHSLAKCLIYLHERNRGLEKMLKHLEYFLQFGMPAEEHARLLKLVEEMRAQDQYEKGGDEVGFGL
;
A
#
# COMPACT_ATOMS: atom_id res chain seq x y z
N MET A 1 -12.16 5.54 15.53
CA MET A 1 -12.64 4.15 15.52
C MET A 1 -12.11 3.47 14.26
N LYS A 2 -11.57 2.24 14.34
CA LYS A 2 -11.14 1.48 13.14
C LYS A 2 -12.40 1.06 12.36
N PRO A 3 -12.48 1.24 11.03
CA PRO A 3 -13.63 0.76 10.26
C PRO A 3 -13.71 -0.77 10.29
N SER A 4 -14.92 -1.30 10.14
CA SER A 4 -15.07 -2.74 9.93
C SER A 4 -14.46 -3.15 8.59
N GLU A 5 -14.03 -4.40 8.46
CA GLU A 5 -13.52 -4.93 7.19
C GLU A 5 -14.53 -4.77 6.06
N LYS A 6 -15.82 -4.98 6.34
CA LYS A 6 -16.90 -4.78 5.36
C LYS A 6 -17.01 -3.33 4.92
N THR A 7 -16.91 -2.38 5.84
CA THR A 7 -16.93 -0.95 5.53
C THR A 7 -15.73 -0.55 4.68
N LEU A 8 -14.54 -1.04 5.03
CA LEU A 8 -13.31 -0.77 4.29
C LEU A 8 -13.37 -1.37 2.87
N ALA A 9 -13.83 -2.61 2.73
CA ALA A 9 -14.00 -3.27 1.43
C ALA A 9 -14.95 -2.47 0.52
N ALA A 10 -16.10 -2.06 1.03
CA ALA A 10 -17.05 -1.24 0.28
C ALA A 10 -16.45 0.11 -0.16
N ALA A 11 -15.68 0.77 0.71
CA ALA A 11 -15.01 2.03 0.37
C ALA A 11 -13.93 1.85 -0.72
N LEU A 12 -13.20 0.74 -0.71
CA LEU A 12 -12.21 0.42 -1.72
C LEU A 12 -12.86 0.06 -3.07
N ASP A 13 -13.97 -0.66 -3.05
CA ASP A 13 -14.74 -0.96 -4.27
C ASP A 13 -15.25 0.33 -4.91
N LEU A 14 -15.86 1.21 -4.12
CA LEU A 14 -16.29 2.52 -4.62
C LEU A 14 -15.10 3.34 -5.17
N SER A 15 -13.97 3.33 -4.48
CA SER A 15 -12.76 4.04 -4.96
C SER A 15 -12.26 3.49 -6.30
N ARG A 16 -12.34 2.17 -6.51
CA ARG A 16 -12.00 1.56 -7.80
C ARG A 16 -12.94 2.02 -8.91
N HIS A 17 -14.25 2.10 -8.62
CA HIS A 17 -15.24 2.64 -9.56
C HIS A 17 -14.98 4.11 -9.88
N MET A 18 -14.77 4.96 -8.87
CA MET A 18 -14.45 6.39 -9.04
C MET A 18 -13.24 6.61 -9.96
N ARG A 19 -12.17 5.82 -9.79
CA ARG A 19 -10.99 5.88 -10.68
C ARG A 19 -11.29 5.39 -12.09
N ALA A 20 -12.11 4.35 -12.25
CA ALA A 20 -12.45 3.79 -13.55
C ALA A 20 -13.32 4.73 -14.39
N GLU A 21 -14.21 5.47 -13.74
CA GLU A 21 -15.12 6.42 -14.38
C GLU A 21 -14.52 7.83 -14.52
N GLY A 22 -13.34 8.07 -13.95
CA GLY A 22 -12.69 9.39 -13.93
C GLY A 22 -13.33 10.38 -12.93
N GLU A 23 -14.27 9.91 -12.12
CA GLU A 23 -14.98 10.67 -11.09
C GLU A 23 -14.28 10.57 -9.73
N ASP A 24 -13.01 10.99 -9.68
CA ASP A 24 -12.21 11.01 -8.45
C ASP A 24 -11.98 12.44 -7.94
N PRO A 25 -13.01 13.10 -7.38
CA PRO A 25 -12.89 14.47 -6.88
C PRO A 25 -11.82 14.54 -5.79
N HIS A 26 -10.93 15.51 -5.95
CA HIS A 26 -9.79 15.73 -5.05
C HIS A 26 -8.88 14.51 -4.88
N SER A 27 -8.87 13.56 -5.83
CA SER A 27 -8.03 12.35 -5.78
C SER A 27 -8.27 11.47 -4.54
N LEU A 28 -9.48 11.50 -3.98
CA LEU A 28 -9.83 10.75 -2.77
C LEU A 28 -9.65 9.24 -2.98
N ALA A 29 -10.14 8.71 -4.09
CA ALA A 29 -10.07 7.30 -4.42
C ALA A 29 -8.62 6.85 -4.66
N LYS A 30 -7.84 7.64 -5.40
CA LYS A 30 -6.39 7.43 -5.56
C LYS A 30 -5.69 7.36 -4.21
N CYS A 31 -5.91 8.35 -3.34
CA CYS A 31 -5.30 8.40 -2.02
C CYS A 31 -5.71 7.21 -1.15
N LEU A 32 -6.99 6.84 -1.12
CA LEU A 32 -7.46 5.71 -0.31
C LEU A 32 -6.86 4.39 -0.77
N ILE A 33 -6.85 4.13 -2.08
CA ILE A 33 -6.27 2.90 -2.65
C ILE A 33 -4.77 2.84 -2.35
N TYR A 34 -4.04 3.93 -2.59
CA TYR A 34 -2.61 4.01 -2.30
C TYR A 34 -2.31 3.73 -0.82
N LEU A 35 -3.00 4.42 0.09
CA LEU A 35 -2.79 4.25 1.53
C LEU A 35 -3.16 2.84 2.00
N HIS A 36 -4.19 2.22 1.39
CA HIS A 36 -4.57 0.86 1.70
C HIS A 36 -3.48 -0.16 1.31
N GLU A 37 -2.98 -0.10 0.08
CA GLU A 37 -1.91 -1.02 -0.36
C GLU A 37 -0.62 -0.77 0.43
N ARG A 38 -0.26 0.49 0.70
CA ARG A 38 0.89 0.83 1.53
C ARG A 38 0.75 0.25 2.94
N ASN A 39 -0.41 0.40 3.58
CA ASN A 39 -0.66 -0.16 4.91
C ASN A 39 -0.59 -1.68 4.90
N ARG A 40 -1.13 -2.34 3.87
CA ARG A 40 -1.05 -3.80 3.71
C ARG A 40 0.40 -4.29 3.60
N GLY A 41 1.27 -3.54 2.91
CA GLY A 41 2.71 -3.79 2.88
C GLY A 41 3.36 -3.67 4.28
N LEU A 42 3.04 -2.59 5.01
CA LEU A 42 3.54 -2.36 6.36
C LEU A 42 3.08 -3.44 7.36
N GLU A 43 1.81 -3.88 7.28
CA GLU A 43 1.29 -4.95 8.14
C GLU A 43 2.01 -6.28 7.89
N LYS A 44 2.31 -6.61 6.63
CA LYS A 44 3.13 -7.79 6.30
C LYS A 44 4.54 -7.67 6.86
N MET A 45 5.16 -6.50 6.71
CA MET A 45 6.50 -6.24 7.23
C MET A 45 6.54 -6.38 8.76
N LEU A 46 5.57 -5.80 9.46
CA LEU A 46 5.45 -5.90 10.91
C LEU A 46 5.36 -7.36 11.35
N LYS A 47 4.50 -8.16 10.70
CA LYS A 47 4.37 -9.59 10.99
C LYS A 47 5.70 -10.33 10.87
N HIS A 48 6.42 -10.15 9.75
CA HIS A 48 7.71 -10.81 9.54
C HIS A 48 8.80 -10.29 10.49
N LEU A 49 8.76 -9.00 10.85
CA LEU A 49 9.67 -8.41 11.82
C LEU A 49 9.44 -8.99 13.22
N GLU A 50 8.19 -9.17 13.63
CA GLU A 50 7.84 -9.82 14.89
C GLU A 50 8.38 -11.26 14.95
N TYR A 51 8.20 -12.05 13.88
CA TYR A 51 8.79 -13.39 13.78
C TYR A 51 10.33 -13.33 13.84
N PHE A 52 10.93 -12.42 13.07
CA PHE A 52 12.38 -12.26 13.04
C PHE A 52 12.96 -11.96 14.43
N LEU A 53 12.32 -11.06 15.19
CA LEU A 53 12.73 -10.69 16.54
C LEU A 53 12.47 -11.81 17.56
N GLN A 54 11.32 -12.49 17.47
CA GLN A 54 10.93 -13.52 18.43
C GLN A 54 11.80 -14.79 18.33
N PHE A 55 12.22 -15.16 17.12
CA PHE A 55 12.91 -16.43 16.85
C PHE A 55 14.43 -16.28 16.67
N GLY A 56 15.01 -15.16 17.09
CA GLY A 56 16.47 -14.98 17.11
C GLY A 56 17.10 -14.76 15.73
N MET A 57 16.40 -14.02 14.87
CA MET A 57 16.90 -13.57 13.58
C MET A 57 17.17 -14.69 12.55
N PRO A 58 16.18 -15.54 12.22
CA PRO A 58 16.35 -16.57 11.19
C PRO A 58 16.63 -15.95 9.82
N ALA A 59 17.61 -16.51 9.10
CA ALA A 59 18.08 -16.00 7.81
C ALA A 59 16.97 -15.94 6.74
N GLU A 60 16.00 -16.86 6.79
CA GLU A 60 14.86 -16.88 5.89
C GLU A 60 13.94 -15.65 6.09
N GLU A 61 13.62 -15.31 7.33
CA GLU A 61 12.80 -14.14 7.64
C GLU A 61 13.54 -12.84 7.32
N HIS A 62 14.85 -12.80 7.54
CA HIS A 62 15.68 -11.68 7.11
C HIS A 62 15.58 -11.46 5.59
N ALA A 63 15.72 -12.52 4.79
CA ALA A 63 15.59 -12.43 3.33
C ALA A 63 14.19 -11.99 2.90
N ARG A 64 13.13 -12.49 3.56
CA ARG A 64 11.74 -12.05 3.33
C ARG A 64 11.55 -10.57 3.64
N LEU A 65 12.11 -10.08 4.74
CA LEU A 65 12.05 -8.66 5.12
C LEU A 65 12.75 -7.77 4.10
N LEU A 66 13.95 -8.15 3.63
CA LEU A 66 14.66 -7.41 2.58
C LEU A 66 13.83 -7.31 1.31
N LYS A 67 13.24 -8.42 0.86
CA LYS A 67 12.36 -8.45 -0.31
C LYS A 67 11.15 -7.53 -0.14
N LEU A 68 10.49 -7.55 1.03
CA LEU A 68 9.37 -6.66 1.33
C LEU A 68 9.79 -5.18 1.30
N VAL A 69 10.98 -4.85 1.80
CA VAL A 69 11.51 -3.48 1.74
C VAL A 69 11.75 -3.05 0.28
N GLU A 70 12.28 -3.93 -0.55
CA GLU A 70 12.49 -3.65 -1.97
C GLU A 70 11.16 -3.45 -2.72
N GLU A 71 10.17 -4.32 -2.50
CA GLU A 71 8.83 -4.21 -3.08
C GLU A 71 8.17 -2.88 -2.71
N MET A 72 8.24 -2.48 -1.44
CA MET A 72 7.68 -1.21 -0.98
C MET A 72 8.40 0.01 -1.56
N ARG A 73 9.73 -0.05 -1.71
CA ARG A 73 10.49 1.03 -2.37
C ARG A 73 10.16 1.15 -3.85
N ALA A 74 10.01 0.03 -4.54
CA ALA A 74 9.63 0.01 -5.95
C ALA A 74 8.22 0.59 -6.15
N GLN A 75 7.28 0.26 -5.27
CA GLN A 75 5.93 0.84 -5.28
C GLN A 75 5.97 2.36 -5.09
N ASP A 76 6.72 2.87 -4.11
CA ASP A 76 6.86 4.32 -3.88
C ASP A 76 7.49 5.05 -5.08
N GLN A 77 8.44 4.42 -5.78
CA GLN A 77 9.08 4.99 -6.96
C GLN A 77 8.14 5.04 -8.17
N TYR A 78 7.38 3.97 -8.39
CA TYR A 78 6.38 3.91 -9.47
C TYR A 78 5.32 5.00 -9.30
N GLU A 79 4.84 5.19 -8.07
CA GLU A 79 3.82 6.21 -7.76
C GLU A 79 4.37 7.63 -7.91
N LYS A 80 5.62 7.90 -7.50
CA LYS A 80 6.28 9.21 -7.71
C LYS A 80 6.46 9.53 -9.20
N GLY A 81 6.84 8.53 -10.00
CA GLY A 81 6.98 8.70 -11.45
C GLY A 81 5.66 8.94 -12.17
N GLY A 82 4.52 8.50 -11.59
CA GLY A 82 3.19 8.73 -12.15
C GLY A 82 2.65 10.16 -11.94
N ASP A 83 3.08 10.86 -10.89
CA ASP A 83 2.65 12.23 -10.59
C ASP A 83 3.40 13.30 -11.41
N GLU A 84 4.62 13.02 -11.86
CA GLU A 84 5.43 13.97 -12.65
C GLU A 84 4.96 14.11 -14.12
N VAL A 85 4.10 13.21 -14.62
CA VAL A 85 3.62 13.22 -16.02
C VAL A 85 2.39 14.14 -16.22
N GLY A 86 1.88 14.78 -15.17
CA GLY A 86 0.64 15.56 -15.19
C GLY A 86 0.74 17.07 -15.45
N PHE A 87 1.94 17.64 -15.57
CA PHE A 87 2.11 19.08 -15.83
C PHE A 87 2.80 19.33 -17.18
N GLY A 88 2.09 19.01 -18.26
CA GLY A 88 2.39 19.50 -19.61
C GLY A 88 1.38 20.57 -20.00
N LEU A 89 1.89 21.76 -20.33
CA LEU A 89 1.21 22.99 -20.78
C LEU A 89 0.01 22.78 -21.73
#